data_AF-A0A1F9K9E5-F1
#
_entry.id   AF-A0A1F9K9E5-F1
#
_cell.length_a   1.000
_cell.length_b   1.000
_cell.length_c   1.000
_cell.angle_alpha   90.00
_cell.angle_beta   90.00
_cell.angle_gamma   90.00
#
_symmetry.space_group_name_H-M   'P 1'
#
loop_
_entity.id
_entity.type
_entity.pdbx_description
1 polymer ?
#
loop_
_entity_poly.entity_id
_entity_poly.type
_entity_poly.pdbx_seq_one_letter_code
_entity_poly.pdbx_strand_id
1 'polypeptide(L)'
;MLFFFVISLVSLSFGCDQVTEPFRKLTATKIKDILDHPRDYENKEITIYGKVTDAVSLLVIKYFVMEDDTGTIKVMTNRTLPQIGEKLRVSGTLVSIEVGPERWLLLREKRDVKGPA
;
A
#
# COMPACT_ATOMS: atom_id res chain seq x y z
N MET A 1 -11.94 16.83 44.92
CA MET A 1 -12.62 15.53 44.76
C MET A 1 -13.45 15.40 43.47
N LEU A 2 -13.60 16.46 42.66
CA LEU A 2 -14.36 16.44 41.39
C LEU A 2 -13.47 16.40 40.12
N PHE A 3 -12.14 16.45 40.28
CA PHE A 3 -11.18 16.47 39.15
C PHE A 3 -10.68 15.08 38.72
N PHE A 4 -10.80 14.06 39.57
CA PHE A 4 -10.36 12.69 39.24
C PHE A 4 -11.38 11.92 38.38
N PHE A 5 -12.65 12.32 38.39
CA PHE A 5 -13.72 11.59 37.69
C PHE A 5 -13.69 11.79 36.17
N VAL A 6 -13.09 12.89 35.68
CA VAL A 6 -13.07 13.24 34.25
C VAL A 6 -11.99 12.44 33.50
N ILE A 7 -10.94 11.97 34.17
CA ILE A 7 -9.82 11.25 33.53
C ILE A 7 -10.23 9.82 33.13
N SER A 8 -11.24 9.24 33.77
CA SER A 8 -11.71 7.88 33.45
C SER A 8 -12.53 7.79 32.15
N LEU A 9 -13.14 8.88 31.67
CA LEU A 9 -14.05 8.84 30.53
C LEU A 9 -13.34 9.03 29.17
N VAL A 10 -12.08 9.46 29.16
CA VAL A 10 -11.30 9.71 27.93
C VAL A 10 -10.64 8.43 27.38
N SER A 11 -10.56 7.35 28.17
CA SER A 11 -9.87 6.11 27.76
C SER A 11 -10.71 5.18 26.87
N LEU A 12 -12.02 5.43 26.72
CA LEU A 12 -12.92 4.57 25.91
C LEU A 12 -12.96 4.90 24.42
N SER A 13 -12.27 5.96 23.97
CA SER A 13 -12.24 6.37 22.55
C SER A 13 -10.93 6.07 21.83
N PHE A 14 -9.93 5.49 22.52
CA PHE A 14 -8.62 5.17 21.91
C PHE A 14 -8.52 3.77 21.28
N GLY A 15 -9.65 3.06 21.14
CA GLY A 15 -9.67 1.66 20.71
C GLY A 15 -10.41 1.39 19.40
N CYS A 16 -9.93 1.89 18.26
CA CYS A 16 -10.27 1.27 16.96
C CYS A 16 -9.21 1.43 15.86
N ASP A 17 -8.14 2.21 16.07
CA ASP A 17 -7.09 2.38 15.04
C ASP A 17 -5.88 1.46 15.19
N GLN A 18 -5.66 0.85 16.38
CA GLN A 18 -4.46 0.02 16.62
C GLN A 18 -4.63 -1.47 16.22
N VAL A 19 -5.86 -1.93 15.98
CA VAL A 19 -6.15 -3.37 15.75
C VAL A 19 -6.23 -3.70 14.26
N THR A 20 -6.44 -2.71 13.39
CA THR A 20 -6.57 -2.88 11.94
C THR A 20 -5.23 -3.02 11.22
N GLU A 21 -4.19 -2.33 11.68
CA GLU A 21 -2.83 -2.39 11.13
C GLU A 21 -2.23 -3.82 11.10
N PRO A 22 -2.21 -4.58 12.22
CA PRO A 22 -1.65 -5.92 12.19
C PRO A 22 -2.44 -6.86 11.27
N PHE A 23 -3.77 -6.79 11.29
CA PHE A 23 -4.60 -7.64 10.44
C PHE A 23 -4.42 -7.37 8.93
N ARG A 24 -4.24 -6.10 8.55
CA ARG A 24 -3.93 -5.71 7.15
C ARG A 24 -2.59 -6.26 6.69
N LYS A 25 -1.59 -6.30 7.57
CA LYS A 25 -0.27 -6.85 7.27
C LYS A 25 -0.28 -8.38 7.13
N LEU A 26 -1.06 -9.09 7.94
CA LEU A 26 -1.16 -10.56 7.85
C LEU A 26 -1.77 -11.06 6.54
N THR A 27 -2.65 -10.28 5.92
CA THR A 27 -3.33 -10.65 4.67
C THR A 27 -2.65 -10.09 3.42
N ALA A 28 -1.53 -9.39 3.58
CA ALA A 28 -0.76 -8.83 2.48
C ALA A 28 0.40 -9.76 2.10
N THR A 29 0.68 -9.84 0.80
CA THR A 29 1.89 -10.47 0.27
C THR A 29 3.10 -9.60 0.59
N LYS A 30 4.16 -10.21 1.11
CA LYS A 30 5.43 -9.51 1.37
C LYS A 30 6.06 -9.10 0.04
N ILE A 31 6.61 -7.90 -0.01
CA ILE A 31 7.27 -7.40 -1.22
C ILE A 31 8.46 -8.27 -1.59
N LYS A 32 9.24 -8.75 -0.62
CA LYS A 32 10.37 -9.64 -0.89
C LYS A 32 9.97 -10.95 -1.59
N ASP A 33 8.86 -11.58 -1.20
CA ASP A 33 8.43 -12.83 -1.82
C ASP A 33 8.14 -12.63 -3.32
N ILE A 34 7.58 -11.47 -3.67
CA ILE A 34 7.32 -11.04 -5.05
C ILE A 34 8.63 -10.80 -5.81
N LEU A 35 9.62 -10.16 -5.17
CA LEU A 35 10.91 -9.84 -5.80
C LEU A 35 11.80 -11.07 -6.00
N ASP A 36 11.76 -12.01 -5.05
CA ASP A 36 12.55 -13.25 -5.10
C ASP A 36 11.95 -14.24 -6.13
N HIS A 37 10.61 -14.27 -6.29
CA HIS A 37 9.91 -15.21 -7.17
C HIS A 37 8.88 -14.53 -8.10
N PRO A 38 9.26 -13.55 -8.93
CA PRO A 38 8.31 -12.72 -9.68
C PRO A 38 7.41 -13.51 -10.64
N ARG A 39 7.89 -14.63 -11.18
CA ARG A 39 7.10 -15.51 -12.08
C ARG A 39 5.92 -16.18 -11.38
N ASP A 40 6.02 -16.42 -10.07
CA ASP A 40 4.94 -17.04 -9.31
C ASP A 40 3.76 -16.10 -9.12
N TYR A 41 3.97 -14.79 -9.33
CA TYR A 41 2.99 -13.72 -9.15
C TYR A 41 2.62 -13.02 -10.46
N GLU A 42 3.25 -13.40 -11.58
CA GLU A 42 2.97 -12.84 -12.89
C GLU A 42 1.49 -13.04 -13.25
N ASN A 43 0.83 -11.98 -13.71
CA ASN A 43 -0.60 -11.95 -14.05
C ASN A 43 -1.57 -12.29 -12.89
N LYS A 44 -1.09 -12.42 -11.64
CA LYS A 44 -1.95 -12.64 -10.47
C LYS A 44 -2.35 -11.32 -9.83
N GLU A 45 -3.58 -11.27 -9.32
CA GLU A 45 -4.01 -10.19 -8.44
C GLU A 45 -3.42 -10.45 -7.05
N ILE A 46 -2.56 -9.54 -6.61
CA ILE A 46 -1.90 -9.59 -5.31
C ILE A 46 -2.22 -8.34 -4.53
N THR A 47 -2.13 -8.43 -3.20
CA THR A 47 -2.30 -7.27 -2.34
C THR A 47 -1.06 -7.07 -1.50
N ILE A 48 -0.51 -5.86 -1.54
CA ILE A 48 0.59 -5.41 -0.70
C ILE A 48 0.09 -4.36 0.31
N TYR A 49 0.82 -4.21 1.40
CA TYR A 49 0.57 -3.21 2.41
C TYR A 49 1.91 -2.63 2.88
N GLY A 50 2.01 -1.31 2.88
CA GLY A 50 3.28 -0.65 3.18
C GLY A 50 3.15 0.87 3.22
N LYS A 51 4.29 1.53 3.45
CA LYS A 51 4.44 2.97 3.51
C LYS A 51 4.88 3.51 2.15
N VAL A 52 4.28 4.61 1.71
CA VAL A 52 4.73 5.33 0.51
C VAL A 52 6.01 6.09 0.83
N THR A 53 7.07 5.85 0.05
CA THR A 53 8.38 6.48 0.26
C THR A 53 8.72 7.49 -0.83
N ASP A 54 8.12 7.36 -2.02
CA ASP A 54 8.30 8.29 -3.13
C ASP A 54 7.06 8.30 -4.03
N ALA A 55 6.84 9.39 -4.78
CA ALA A 55 5.72 9.55 -5.68
C ALA A 55 6.10 10.41 -6.89
N VAL A 56 5.83 9.90 -8.10
CA VAL A 56 6.20 10.54 -9.37
C VAL A 56 4.96 10.69 -10.26
N SER A 57 4.72 11.93 -10.69
CA SER A 57 3.67 12.29 -11.64
C SER A 57 4.27 12.87 -12.91
N LEU A 58 4.21 12.10 -13.99
CA LEU A 58 4.52 12.57 -15.35
C LEU A 58 3.20 12.74 -16.11
N LEU A 59 3.23 13.48 -17.23
CA LEU A 59 2.03 13.83 -18.01
C LEU A 59 1.14 12.62 -18.38
N VAL A 60 1.73 11.44 -18.61
CA VAL A 60 1.02 10.23 -19.03
C VAL A 60 1.11 9.09 -18.01
N ILE A 61 2.06 9.15 -17.06
CA ILE A 61 2.39 8.05 -16.16
C ILE A 61 2.45 8.56 -14.73
N LYS A 62 1.72 7.88 -13.83
CA LYS A 62 1.80 8.09 -12.39
C LYS A 62 2.21 6.80 -11.71
N TYR A 63 3.21 6.89 -10.85
CA TYR A 63 3.60 5.79 -10.00
C TYR A 63 4.10 6.30 -8.65
N PHE A 64 4.10 5.43 -7.66
CA PHE A 64 4.68 5.69 -6.34
C PHE A 64 5.48 4.49 -5.88
N VAL A 65 6.41 4.68 -4.96
CA VAL A 65 7.21 3.62 -4.35
C VAL A 65 6.59 3.29 -3.01
N MET A 66 6.30 2.02 -2.78
CA MET A 66 5.82 1.49 -1.51
C MET A 66 6.90 0.60 -0.90
N GLU A 67 7.13 0.77 0.39
CA GLU A 67 8.04 -0.02 1.22
C GLU A 67 7.26 -0.77 2.31
N ASP A 68 7.52 -2.05 2.44
CA ASP A 68 7.15 -2.85 3.61
C ASP A 68 8.43 -3.24 4.38
N ASP A 69 8.29 -4.03 5.45
CA ASP A 69 9.44 -4.47 6.26
C ASP A 69 10.45 -5.37 5.49
N THR A 70 10.15 -5.75 4.25
CA THR A 70 10.87 -6.77 3.48
C THR A 70 11.47 -6.25 2.18
N GLY A 71 10.93 -5.17 1.63
CA GLY A 71 11.46 -4.55 0.42
C GLY A 71 10.61 -3.40 -0.12
N THR A 72 10.99 -2.94 -1.30
CA THR A 72 10.33 -1.81 -2.00
C THR A 72 9.82 -2.23 -3.37
N ILE A 73 8.63 -1.77 -3.75
CA ILE A 73 8.07 -1.99 -5.09
C ILE A 73 7.45 -0.71 -5.64
N LYS A 74 7.56 -0.52 -6.96
CA LYS A 74 6.88 0.56 -7.66
C LYS A 74 5.44 0.16 -7.95
N VAL A 75 4.50 1.05 -7.65
CA VAL A 75 3.08 0.88 -7.91
C VAL A 75 2.64 1.89 -8.95
N MET A 76 2.19 1.40 -10.10
CA MET A 76 1.59 2.23 -11.14
C MET A 76 0.11 2.43 -10.84
N THR A 77 -0.36 3.68 -10.88
CA THR A 77 -1.75 4.03 -10.58
C THR A 77 -2.32 4.99 -11.61
N ASN A 78 -3.63 4.88 -11.84
CA ASN A 78 -4.42 5.88 -12.59
C ASN A 78 -5.22 6.80 -11.66
N ARG A 79 -5.03 6.70 -10.34
CA ARG A 79 -5.71 7.49 -9.32
C ARG A 79 -4.88 8.72 -8.95
N THR A 80 -5.37 9.49 -7.99
CA THR A 80 -4.57 10.51 -7.31
C THR A 80 -3.39 9.83 -6.59
N LEU A 81 -2.21 10.44 -6.66
CA LEU A 81 -1.04 9.91 -5.97
C LEU A 81 -1.24 10.01 -4.45
N PRO A 82 -0.89 8.96 -3.69
CA PRO A 82 -0.92 9.00 -2.23
C PRO A 82 0.16 9.95 -1.69
N GLN A 83 0.01 10.35 -0.42
CA GLN A 83 1.01 11.21 0.22
C GLN A 83 2.26 10.41 0.59
N ILE A 84 3.44 11.02 0.47
CA ILE A 84 4.67 10.43 0.99
C ILE A 84 4.52 10.28 2.51
N GLY A 85 4.80 9.08 3.00
CA GLY A 85 4.62 8.72 4.40
C GLY A 85 3.31 8.02 4.73
N GLU A 86 2.33 8.04 3.82
CA GLU A 86 1.05 7.37 3.97
C GLU A 86 1.23 5.85 3.98
N LYS A 87 0.53 5.15 4.90
CA LYS A 87 0.44 3.70 4.89
C LYS A 87 -0.88 3.28 4.27
N LEU A 88 -0.83 2.47 3.22
CA LEU A 88 -2.05 1.98 2.56
C LEU A 88 -1.90 0.55 2.05
N ARG A 89 -3.06 -0.05 1.78
CA ARG A 89 -3.20 -1.37 1.16
C ARG A 89 -3.49 -1.17 -0.32
N VAL A 90 -2.74 -1.86 -1.18
CA VAL A 90 -2.89 -1.77 -2.64
C VAL A 90 -3.09 -3.18 -3.20
N SER A 91 -4.18 -3.37 -3.91
CA SER A 91 -4.43 -4.57 -4.71
C SER A 91 -4.18 -4.27 -6.18
N GLY A 92 -3.51 -5.17 -6.88
CA GLY A 92 -3.13 -4.95 -8.27
C GLY A 92 -2.54 -6.18 -8.93
N THR A 93 -2.15 -6.03 -10.19
CA THR A 93 -1.53 -7.10 -10.98
C THR A 93 -0.06 -6.82 -11.18
N LEU A 94 0.79 -7.82 -10.95
CA LEU A 94 2.22 -7.69 -11.21
C LEU A 94 2.47 -7.66 -12.72
N VAL A 95 3.19 -6.63 -13.17
CA VAL A 95 3.57 -6.45 -14.57
C VAL A 95 5.06 -6.19 -14.67
N SER A 96 5.69 -6.73 -15.70
CA SER A 96 7.05 -6.36 -16.07
C SER A 96 7.00 -5.47 -17.30
N ILE A 97 7.70 -4.34 -17.24
CA ILE A 97 7.85 -3.46 -18.40
C ILE A 97 9.35 -3.21 -18.64
N GLU A 98 9.69 -2.94 -19.88
CA GLU A 98 11.02 -2.50 -20.28
C GLU A 98 11.04 -0.97 -20.37
N VAL A 99 11.91 -0.34 -19.60
CA VAL A 99 12.12 1.11 -19.57
C VAL A 99 13.56 1.38 -19.99
N GLY A 100 13.74 1.66 -21.28
CA GLY A 100 15.08 1.72 -21.87
C GLY A 100 15.79 0.36 -21.73
N PRO A 101 17.02 0.31 -21.19
CA PRO A 101 17.73 -0.95 -20.96
C PRO A 101 17.32 -1.65 -19.65
N GLU A 102 16.52 -1.01 -18.79
CA GLU A 102 16.12 -1.56 -17.51
C GLU A 102 14.79 -2.29 -17.59
N ARG A 103 14.70 -3.43 -16.91
CA ARG A 103 13.42 -4.12 -16.71
C ARG A 103 12.86 -3.75 -15.34
N TRP A 104 11.70 -3.11 -15.32
CA TRP A 104 11.02 -2.75 -14.10
C TRP A 104 9.94 -3.77 -13.77
N LEU A 105 9.91 -4.19 -12.51
CA LEU A 105 8.80 -4.94 -11.94
C LEU A 105 7.88 -3.97 -11.19
N LEU A 106 6.61 -3.95 -11.58
CA LEU A 106 5.63 -2.97 -11.12
C LEU A 106 4.36 -3.68 -10.68
N LEU A 107 3.72 -3.16 -9.64
CA LEU A 107 2.34 -3.50 -9.34
C LEU A 107 1.41 -2.49 -10.02
N ARG A 108 0.59 -2.93 -10.97
CA ARG A 108 -0.47 -2.08 -11.55
C ARG A 108 -1.67 -2.10 -10.63
N GLU A 109 -1.95 -0.98 -9.98
CA GLU A 109 -3.11 -0.85 -9.07
C GLU A 109 -4.42 -1.14 -9.82
N LYS A 110 -5.24 -1.99 -9.22
CA LYS A 110 -6.61 -2.22 -9.67
C LYS A 110 -7.46 -1.01 -9.32
N ARG A 111 -8.20 -0.49 -10.30
CA ARG A 111 -9.22 0.53 -10.00
C ARG A 111 -10.31 -0.11 -9.17
N ASP A 112 -10.46 0.36 -7.93
CA ASP A 112 -11.62 0.02 -7.12
C ASP A 112 -12.82 0.74 -7.73
N VAL A 113 -13.72 0.01 -8.40
CA VAL A 113 -15.02 0.54 -8.83
C VAL A 113 -15.91 0.59 -7.60
N LYS A 114 -15.59 1.51 -6.68
CA LYS A 114 -16.52 1.94 -5.64
C LYS A 114 -17.13 3.25 -6.11
N GLY A 115 -18.08 3.13 -7.04
CA GLY A 115 -18.93 4.25 -7.43
C GLY A 115 -19.80 4.69 -6.24
N PRO A 116 -20.19 5.98 -6.16
CA PRO A 116 -21.11 6.44 -5.13
C PRO A 116 -22.46 5.72 -5.31
N ALA A 117 -22.98 5.15 -4.22
CA ALA A 117 -24.40 4.91 -4.04
C ALA A 117 -24.95 6.05 -3.19
#